data_AF-A0A2P8VE23-F1
#
_entry.id   AF-A0A2P8VE23-F1
#
_cell.length_a   1.000
_cell.length_b   1.000
_cell.length_c   1.000
_cell.angle_alpha   90.00
_cell.angle_beta   90.00
_cell.angle_gamma   90.00
#
_symmetry.space_group_name_H-M   'P 1'
#
loop_
_entity.id
_entity.type
_entity.pdbx_description
1 polymer ?
#
loop_
_entity_poly.entity_id
_entity_poly.type
_entity_poly.pdbx_seq_one_letter_code
_entity_poly.pdbx_strand_id
1 'polypeptide(L)' 'SYHIDSAERLGPGNRIEHKQLHGELTVTENWLPDGPITVGITSGASTPDRSVEATIEQIFALKAQMPVA' A
#
# COMPACT_ATOMS: atom_id res chain seq x y z
N SER A 1 -4.83 6.26 7.17
CA SER A 1 -4.76 4.82 6.83
C SER A 1 -5.27 4.65 5.42
N TYR A 2 -4.84 3.59 4.74
CA TYR A 2 -5.26 3.28 3.38
C TYR A 2 -6.00 1.95 3.40
N HIS A 3 -7.22 1.92 2.88
CA HIS A 3 -8.01 0.69 2.77
C HIS A 3 -8.00 0.22 1.32
N ILE A 4 -7.41 -0.96 1.09
CA ILE A 4 -7.29 -1.58 -0.22
C ILE A 4 -7.89 -2.98 -0.18
N ASP A 5 -8.45 -3.41 -1.31
CA ASP A 5 -9.02 -4.73 -1.53
C ASP A 5 -8.02 -5.71 -2.20
N SER A 6 -6.95 -5.19 -2.80
CA SER A 6 -5.89 -5.99 -3.42
C SER A 6 -4.55 -5.25 -3.46
N ALA A 7 -3.46 -6.01 -3.61
CA ALA A 7 -2.11 -5.46 -3.79
C ALA A 7 -1.97 -4.67 -5.11
N GLU A 8 -2.82 -4.92 -6.12
CA GLU A 8 -2.80 -4.22 -7.41
C GLU A 8 -3.10 -2.72 -7.28
N ARG A 9 -3.72 -2.31 -6.16
CA ARG A 9 -3.96 -0.91 -5.81
C ARG A 9 -2.68 -0.11 -5.52
N LEU A 10 -1.58 -0.80 -5.24
CA LEU A 10 -0.25 -0.23 -5.06
C LEU A 10 0.45 -0.11 -6.41
N GLY A 11 0.23 1.02 -7.06
CA GLY A 11 0.66 1.23 -8.44
C GLY A 11 2.09 1.76 -8.59
N PRO A 12 2.67 1.64 -9.79
CA PRO A 12 3.99 2.21 -10.11
C PRO A 12 4.01 3.73 -9.92
N GLY A 13 5.19 4.25 -9.58
CA GLY A 13 5.36 5.69 -9.29
C GLY A 13 4.94 6.10 -7.88
N ASN A 14 4.95 5.17 -6.92
CA ASN A 14 4.59 5.43 -5.53
C ASN A 14 3.16 5.98 -5.37
N ARG A 15 2.18 5.26 -5.94
CA ARG A 15 0.76 5.60 -5.82
C ARG A 15 -0.02 4.51 -5.10
N ILE A 16 -1.09 4.91 -4.42
CA ILE A 16 -2.04 4.00 -3.79
C ILE A 16 -3.46 4.41 -4.14
N GLU A 17 -4.22 3.50 -4.72
CA GLU A 17 -5.66 3.65 -4.90
C GLU A 17 -6.40 3.03 -3.71
N HIS A 18 -7.19 3.81 -2.99
CA HIS A 18 -7.79 3.34 -1.75
C HIS A 18 -9.18 3.91 -1.54
N LYS A 19 -9.98 3.19 -0.75
CA LYS A 19 -11.31 3.61 -0.37
C LYS A 19 -11.25 4.54 0.84
N GLN A 20 -11.85 5.73 0.69
CA GLN A 20 -12.04 6.66 1.81
C GLN A 20 -13.08 6.12 2.79
N LEU A 21 -12.93 6.44 4.09
CA LEU A 21 -13.85 5.96 5.14
C LEU A 21 -15.32 6.35 4.86
N HIS A 22 -15.54 7.56 4.35
CA HIS A 22 -16.85 8.09 3.99
C HIS A 22 -16.84 8.62 2.56
N GLY A 23 -16.24 7.89 1.62
CA GLY A 23 -16.13 8.36 0.25
C GLY A 23 -15.80 7.27 -0.75
N GLU A 24 -15.54 7.74 -1.96
CA GLU A 24 -15.22 6.91 -3.10
C GLU A 24 -13.76 6.45 -3.10
N LEU A 25 -13.44 5.57 -4.05
CA LEU A 25 -12.07 5.26 -4.41
C LEU A 25 -11.35 6.54 -4.85
N THR A 26 -10.14 6.72 -4.33
CA THR A 26 -9.27 7.84 -4.70
C THR A 26 -7.84 7.37 -4.80
N VAL A 27 -7.04 8.10 -5.59
CA VAL A 27 -5.61 7.84 -5.74
C VAL A 27 -4.83 8.85 -4.91
N THR A 28 -3.89 8.37 -4.11
CA THR A 28 -2.90 9.19 -3.42
C THR A 28 -1.53 8.94 -4.03
N GLU A 29 -0.95 10.01 -4.57
CA GLU A 29 0.42 10.02 -5.08
C GLU A 29 1.41 10.20 -3.93
N ASN A 30 2.64 9.71 -4.12
CA ASN A 30 3.75 9.81 -3.17
C ASN A 30 3.41 9.34 -1.75
N TRP A 31 2.67 8.24 -1.63
CA TRP A 31 2.15 7.79 -0.34
C TRP A 31 3.22 7.18 0.57
N LEU A 32 4.26 6.56 -0.01
CA LEU A 32 5.47 6.16 0.72
C LEU A 32 6.43 7.35 0.82
N PRO A 33 6.94 7.69 2.00
CA PRO A 33 8.00 8.68 2.14
C PRO A 33 9.38 8.08 1.82
N ASP A 34 10.36 8.95 1.52
CA ASP A 34 11.77 8.57 1.34
C ASP A 34 12.42 8.07 2.64
N GLY A 35 13.55 7.36 2.51
CA GLY A 35 14.32 6.84 3.66
C GLY A 35 13.66 5.67 4.41
N PRO A 36 14.19 5.26 5.58
CA PRO A 36 13.63 4.16 6.37
C PRO A 36 12.24 4.49 6.91
N ILE A 37 11.32 3.52 6.85
CA ILE A 37 9.93 3.68 7.29
C ILE A 37 9.47 2.51 8.15
N THR A 38 8.39 2.73 8.90
CA THR A 38 7.64 1.67 9.58
C THR A 38 6.20 1.71 9.09
N VAL A 39 5.67 0.56 8.66
CA VAL A 39 4.30 0.43 8.16
C VAL A 39 3.55 -0.56 9.04
N GLY A 40 2.41 -0.13 9.58
CA GLY A 40 1.47 -1.02 10.26
C GLY A 40 0.49 -1.61 9.25
N ILE A 41 0.33 -2.93 9.25
CA ILE A 41 -0.57 -3.64 8.34
C ILE A 41 -1.53 -4.47 9.19
N THR A 42 -2.81 -4.38 8.84
CA THR A 42 -3.88 -5.19 9.41
C THR A 42 -4.82 -5.61 8.29
N SER A 43 -5.44 -6.77 8.44
CA SER A 43 -6.43 -7.29 7.51
C SER A 43 -7.73 -7.64 8.23
N GLY A 44 -8.81 -7.80 7.47
CA GLY A 44 -10.06 -8.31 8.02
C GLY A 44 -9.94 -9.80 8.36
N ALA A 45 -10.80 -10.29 9.24
CA ALA A 45 -10.78 -11.69 9.67
C ALA A 45 -10.94 -12.71 8.52
N SER A 46 -11.53 -12.31 7.40
CA SER A 46 -11.76 -13.16 6.22
C SER A 46 -10.72 -12.98 5.10
N THR A 47 -9.70 -12.13 5.31
CA THR A 47 -8.68 -11.88 4.29
C THR A 47 -7.61 -12.98 4.36
N PRO A 48 -7.35 -13.74 3.27
CA PRO A 48 -6.31 -14.77 3.26
C PRO A 48 -4.91 -14.18 3.46
N ASP A 49 -4.04 -14.92 4.16
CA ASP A 49 -2.65 -14.50 4.42
C ASP A 49 -1.88 -14.15 3.13
N ARG A 50 -2.08 -14.93 2.06
CA ARG A 50 -1.48 -14.67 0.74
C ARG A 50 -1.77 -13.26 0.19
N SER A 51 -2.92 -12.69 0.53
CA SER A 51 -3.30 -11.34 0.08
C SER A 51 -2.56 -10.27 0.87
N VAL A 52 -2.30 -10.53 2.15
CA VAL A 52 -1.46 -9.67 3.00
C VAL A 52 0.00 -9.76 2.56
N GLU A 53 0.50 -10.96 2.30
CA GLU A 53 1.84 -11.21 1.75
C GLU A 53 2.06 -10.45 0.44
N ALA A 54 1.17 -10.61 -0.54
CA ALA A 54 1.27 -9.89 -1.82
C ALA A 54 1.28 -8.36 -1.64
N THR A 55 0.53 -7.86 -0.65
CA THR A 55 0.54 -6.42 -0.32
C THR A 55 1.90 -5.99 0.23
N ILE A 56 2.48 -6.77 1.15
CA ILE A 56 3.80 -6.52 1.72
C ILE A 56 4.88 -6.56 0.62
N GLU A 57 4.87 -7.57 -0.24
CA GLU A 57 5.80 -7.69 -1.37
C GLU A 57 5.73 -6.48 -2.29
N GLN A 58 4.53 -6.01 -2.61
CA GLN A 58 4.34 -4.85 -3.47
C GLN A 58 4.82 -3.54 -2.81
N ILE A 59 4.65 -3.39 -1.49
CA ILE A 59 5.23 -2.26 -0.73
C ILE A 59 6.76 -2.29 -0.82
N PHE A 60 7.38 -3.46 -0.63
CA PHE A 60 8.83 -3.60 -0.77
C PHE A 60 9.30 -3.31 -2.20
N ALA A 61 8.59 -3.80 -3.21
CA ALA A 61 8.91 -3.54 -4.61
C ALA A 61 8.86 -2.04 -4.94
N LEU A 62 7.85 -1.31 -4.44
CA LEU A 62 7.76 0.14 -4.58
C LEU A 62 8.92 0.84 -3.85
N LYS A 63 9.19 0.44 -2.61
CA LYS A 63 10.23 1.08 -1.78
C LYS A 63 11.64 0.86 -2.32
N ALA A 64 11.92 -0.30 -2.92
CA ALA A 64 13.21 -0.62 -3.53
C ALA A 64 13.55 0.24 -4.76
N GLN A 65 12.53 0.85 -5.39
CA GLN A 65 12.71 1.78 -6.50
C GLN A 65 12.94 3.23 -6.04
N MET A 66 12.75 3.51 -4.75
CA MET A 66 12.87 4.86 -4.18
C MET A 66 14.30 5.12 -3.69
N PRO A 67 14.74 6.40 -3.66
CA PRO A 67 16.03 6.76 -3.08
C PRO A 67 16.16 6.31 -1.63
N VAL A 68 17.32 5.75 -1.31
CA VAL A 68 17.77 5.67 0.09
C VAL A 68 18.36 7.03 0.41
N ALA A 69 17.67 7.78 1.29
CA ALA A 69 18.10 9.09 1.76
C ALA A 69 19.41 9.01 2.55
#